data_AF-A0A7S2VMZ0-F1
#
_entry.id   AF-A0A7S2VMZ0-F1
#
_cell.length_a   1.000
_cell.length_b   1.000
_cell.length_c   1.000
_cell.angle_alpha   90.00
_cell.angle_beta   90.00
_cell.angle_gamma   90.00
#
_symmetry.space_group_name_H-M   'P 1'
#
loop_
_entity.id
_entity.type
_entity.pdbx_description
1 polymer ?
#
loop_
_entity_poly.entity_id
_entity_poly.type
_entity_poly.pdbx_seq_one_letter_code
_entity_poly.pdbx_strand_id
1 'polypeptide(L)'
;GGGDKESETTGVDELYLLARYDGVIHMVTAADGAERFYKAGNTLDDSGKEVYRKEEIDQAVQLDKAMRAVWRDHKRQIICDNSGNSFQAKLDRAADGVIEIAKEKHPQR
;
A
#
# COMPACT_ATOMS: atom_id res chain seq x y z
N GLY A 1 -31.28 28.40 22.85
CA GLY A 1 -30.39 27.49 23.60
C GLY A 1 -30.75 26.09 23.19
N GLY A 2 -29.85 25.26 22.71
CA GLY A 2 -28.41 25.21 22.92
C GLY A 2 -28.09 23.74 23.12
N GLY A 3 -27.07 23.24 22.44
CA GLY A 3 -26.62 21.85 22.59
C GLY A 3 -26.18 21.24 21.29
N ASP A 4 -25.32 21.94 20.53
CA ASP A 4 -24.45 21.30 19.55
C ASP A 4 -23.56 20.32 20.33
N LYS A 5 -23.68 19.03 20.00
CA LYS A 5 -22.79 18.01 20.53
C LYS A 5 -21.43 18.23 19.89
N GLU A 6 -20.50 18.84 20.62
CA GLU A 6 -19.08 18.80 20.31
C GLU A 6 -18.68 17.33 20.12
N SER A 7 -18.30 16.97 18.89
CA SER A 7 -17.64 15.70 18.65
C SER A 7 -16.25 15.80 19.27
N GLU A 8 -16.00 15.02 20.32
CA GLU A 8 -14.66 14.86 20.90
C GLU A 8 -13.66 14.54 19.78
N THR A 9 -12.81 15.52 19.47
CA THR A 9 -11.65 15.33 18.60
C THR A 9 -10.67 14.46 19.35
N THR A 10 -10.75 13.15 19.12
CA THR A 10 -9.63 12.25 19.43
C THR A 10 -8.38 12.87 18.83
N GLY A 11 -7.33 13.12 19.62
CA GLY A 11 -6.13 13.90 19.25
C GLY A 11 -5.23 13.26 18.18
N VAL A 12 -5.83 12.64 17.17
CA VAL A 12 -5.21 12.02 16.00
C VAL A 12 -5.72 12.80 14.79
N ASP A 13 -4.89 13.70 14.27
CA ASP A 13 -5.14 14.38 13.01
C ASP A 13 -4.43 13.67 11.83
N GLU A 14 -4.79 14.04 10.61
CA GLU A 14 -4.24 13.43 9.39
C GLU A 14 -2.71 13.66 9.29
N LEU A 15 -2.25 14.83 9.73
CA LEU A 15 -0.82 15.16 9.76
C LEU A 15 -0.04 14.21 10.67
N TYR A 16 -0.58 13.90 11.85
CA TYR A 16 -0.01 12.95 12.79
C TYR A 16 0.06 11.54 12.19
N LEU A 17 -1.00 11.08 11.51
CA LEU A 17 -1.03 9.78 10.84
C LEU A 17 0.01 9.68 9.72
N LEU A 18 0.16 10.73 8.91
CA LEU A 18 1.17 10.80 7.85
C LEU A 18 2.59 10.91 8.42
N ALA A 19 2.79 11.63 9.51
CA ALA A 19 4.11 11.81 10.13
C ALA A 19 4.60 10.56 10.88
N ARG A 20 3.69 9.64 11.25
CA ARG A 20 4.00 8.43 12.03
C ARG A 20 4.94 7.47 11.31
N TYR A 21 4.87 7.41 9.99
CA TYR A 21 5.70 6.53 9.19
C TYR A 21 6.83 7.31 8.53
N ASP A 22 8.01 6.69 8.45
CA ASP A 22 9.13 7.29 7.73
C ASP A 22 8.92 7.22 6.21
N GLY A 23 8.17 6.23 5.73
CA GLY A 23 7.83 6.03 4.33
C GLY A 23 6.74 4.97 4.16
N VAL A 24 6.11 4.96 2.99
CA VAL A 24 5.06 4.00 2.63
C VAL A 24 5.43 3.35 1.30
N ILE A 25 5.65 2.04 1.30
CA ILE A 25 5.87 1.25 0.09
C ILE A 25 4.55 0.59 -0.31
N HIS A 26 3.98 1.02 -1.43
CA HIS A 26 2.73 0.47 -1.96
C HIS A 26 3.05 -0.53 -3.08
N MET A 27 2.85 -1.82 -2.81
CA MET A 27 2.93 -2.86 -3.83
C MET A 27 1.57 -3.06 -4.48
N VAL A 28 1.43 -2.63 -5.74
CA VAL A 28 0.16 -2.69 -6.47
C VAL A 28 -0.32 -4.15 -6.62
N THR A 29 -1.58 -4.43 -6.34
CA THR A 29 -2.16 -5.78 -6.52
C THR A 29 -1.86 -6.37 -7.91
N ALA A 30 -1.67 -7.69 -8.00
CA ALA A 30 -1.52 -8.36 -9.30
C ALA A 30 -2.77 -8.18 -10.19
N ALA A 31 -3.93 -7.89 -9.60
CA ALA A 31 -5.15 -7.58 -10.36
C ALA A 31 -5.03 -6.31 -11.23
N ASP A 32 -4.05 -5.42 -11.00
CA ASP A 32 -3.82 -4.20 -11.80
C ASP A 32 -2.57 -4.37 -12.67
N GLY A 33 -2.73 -4.77 -13.93
CA GLY A 33 -1.65 -4.89 -14.92
C GLY A 33 -0.86 -6.22 -14.88
N ALA A 34 -1.27 -7.19 -14.06
CA ALA A 34 -0.65 -8.51 -13.96
C ALA A 34 -1.70 -9.61 -13.69
N GLU A 35 -2.91 -9.46 -14.24
CA GLU A 35 -4.13 -10.20 -13.89
C GLU A 35 -3.94 -11.71 -13.99
N ARG A 36 -3.11 -12.18 -14.93
CA ARG A 36 -2.74 -13.59 -15.11
C ARG A 36 -2.13 -14.25 -13.87
N PHE A 37 -1.58 -13.46 -12.95
CA PHE A 37 -1.02 -13.93 -11.69
C PHE A 37 -1.96 -13.71 -10.50
N TYR A 38 -3.11 -13.04 -10.71
CA TYR A 38 -4.10 -12.85 -9.66
C TYR A 38 -4.97 -14.11 -9.53
N LYS A 39 -4.90 -14.75 -8.36
CA LYS A 39 -5.71 -15.92 -8.03
C LYS A 39 -6.87 -15.48 -7.12
N ALA A 40 -8.11 -15.63 -7.61
CA ALA A 40 -9.37 -15.37 -6.89
C ALA A 40 -10.04 -16.67 -6.43
N GLY A 41 -10.92 -16.60 -5.42
CA GLY A 41 -11.60 -17.77 -4.86
C GLY A 41 -10.68 -18.65 -4.01
N ASN A 42 -11.03 -19.93 -3.86
CA ASN A 42 -10.20 -20.93 -3.18
C ASN A 42 -9.03 -21.33 -4.10
N THR A 43 -7.82 -20.99 -3.73
CA THR A 43 -6.63 -21.22 -4.54
C THR A 43 -5.43 -21.63 -3.68
N LEU A 44 -4.33 -22.02 -4.31
CA LEU A 44 -3.06 -22.26 -3.64
C LEU A 44 -2.11 -21.09 -3.91
N ASP A 45 -1.42 -20.60 -2.89
CA ASP A 45 -0.27 -19.75 -3.09
C ASP A 45 0.91 -20.52 -3.71
N ASP A 46 1.99 -19.80 -4.00
CA ASP A 46 3.17 -20.40 -4.65
C ASP A 46 3.96 -21.31 -3.71
N SER A 47 3.60 -21.36 -2.42
CA SER A 47 4.10 -22.33 -1.43
C SER A 47 3.16 -23.53 -1.24
N GLY A 48 2.06 -23.61 -2.02
CA GLY A 48 1.08 -24.69 -1.95
C GLY A 48 0.08 -24.57 -0.79
N LYS A 49 -0.03 -23.41 -0.14
CA LYS A 49 -0.99 -23.19 0.95
C LYS A 49 -2.31 -22.66 0.42
N GLU A 50 -3.42 -23.14 0.99
CA GLU A 50 -4.75 -22.61 0.68
C GLU A 50 -4.86 -21.12 1.03
N VAL A 51 -5.29 -20.35 0.05
CA VAL A 51 -5.58 -18.93 0.15
C VAL A 51 -6.96 -18.69 -0.44
N TYR A 52 -7.75 -17.88 0.25
CA TYR A 52 -9.05 -17.46 -0.23
C TYR A 52 -9.04 -15.95 -0.48
N ARG A 53 -9.36 -15.54 -1.71
CA ARG A 53 -9.59 -14.13 -2.06
C ARG A 53 -11.02 -13.94 -2.50
N LYS A 54 -11.74 -13.04 -1.80
CA LYS A 54 -13.16 -12.76 -2.04
C LYS A 54 -13.37 -11.80 -3.21
N GLU A 55 -12.43 -10.89 -3.44
CA GLU A 55 -12.58 -9.85 -4.45
C GLU A 55 -12.34 -10.37 -5.87
N GLU A 56 -13.29 -10.05 -6.75
CA GLU A 56 -13.09 -10.10 -8.21
C GLU A 56 -12.00 -9.11 -8.64
N ILE A 57 -11.41 -9.32 -9.83
CA ILE A 57 -10.30 -8.50 -10.35
C ILE A 57 -10.59 -7.00 -10.22
N ASP A 58 -11.72 -6.53 -10.73
CA ASP A 58 -12.07 -5.11 -10.69
C ASP A 58 -12.19 -4.57 -9.26
N GLN A 59 -12.80 -5.35 -8.35
CA GLN A 59 -12.94 -4.97 -6.95
C GLN A 59 -11.57 -4.88 -6.27
N ALA A 60 -10.68 -5.83 -6.55
CA ALA A 60 -9.31 -5.83 -6.04
C ALA A 60 -8.53 -4.60 -6.54
N VAL A 61 -8.70 -4.23 -7.82
CA VAL A 61 -8.10 -3.00 -8.39
C VAL A 61 -8.65 -1.75 -7.71
N GLN A 62 -9.97 -1.64 -7.51
CA GLN A 62 -10.56 -0.47 -6.86
C GLN A 62 -10.11 -0.34 -5.39
N LEU A 63 -10.04 -1.46 -4.68
CA LEU A 63 -9.56 -1.49 -3.30
C LEU A 63 -8.09 -1.06 -3.20
N ASP A 64 -7.23 -1.56 -4.10
CA ASP A 64 -5.82 -1.16 -4.16
C ASP A 64 -5.66 0.35 -4.43
N LYS A 65 -6.45 0.87 -5.39
CA LYS A 65 -6.48 2.31 -5.72
C LYS A 65 -6.94 3.16 -4.55
N ALA A 66 -7.95 2.72 -3.81
CA ALA A 66 -8.45 3.39 -2.62
C ALA A 66 -7.38 3.41 -1.51
N MET A 67 -6.74 2.28 -1.22
CA MET A 67 -5.65 2.18 -0.24
C MET A 67 -4.48 3.10 -0.60
N ARG A 68 -4.10 3.12 -1.89
CA ARG A 68 -3.07 4.03 -2.39
C ARG A 68 -3.45 5.49 -2.21
N ALA A 69 -4.72 5.85 -2.39
CA ALA A 69 -5.18 7.23 -2.27
C ALA A 69 -5.12 7.75 -0.83
N VAL A 70 -5.35 6.90 0.19
CA VAL A 70 -5.24 7.27 1.61
C VAL A 70 -3.85 7.79 1.96
N TRP A 71 -2.80 7.29 1.29
CA TRP A 71 -1.42 7.68 1.54
C TRP A 71 -0.86 8.69 0.54
N ARG A 72 -1.70 9.26 -0.32
CA ARG A 72 -1.26 10.17 -1.40
C ARG A 72 -0.48 11.37 -0.88
N ASP A 73 -0.86 11.88 0.29
CA ASP A 73 -0.24 13.06 0.90
C ASP A 73 0.97 12.70 1.77
N HIS A 74 1.31 11.41 1.87
CA HIS A 74 2.55 10.98 2.51
C HIS A 74 3.74 11.37 1.63
N LYS A 75 4.59 12.26 2.12
CA LYS A 75 5.77 12.80 1.41
C LYS A 75 6.70 11.78 0.78
N ARG A 76 6.67 10.53 1.27
CA ARG A 76 7.47 9.40 0.77
C ARG A 76 6.61 8.16 0.54
N GLN A 77 5.62 8.29 -0.34
CA GLN A 77 4.87 7.16 -0.87
C GLN A 77 5.55 6.65 -2.15
N ILE A 78 5.97 5.38 -2.15
CA ILE A 78 6.65 4.75 -3.28
C ILE A 78 5.72 3.67 -3.85
N ILE A 79 5.31 3.87 -5.10
CA ILE A 79 4.42 2.95 -5.80
C ILE A 79 5.27 1.96 -6.60
N CYS A 80 5.15 0.68 -6.25
CA CYS A 80 5.73 -0.43 -6.99
C CYS A 80 4.61 -1.08 -7.81
N ASP A 81 4.47 -0.67 -9.07
CA ASP A 81 3.46 -1.20 -10.00
C ASP A 81 3.90 -2.51 -10.67
N ASN A 82 3.04 -3.07 -11.53
CA ASN A 82 3.32 -4.29 -12.28
C ASN A 82 3.80 -4.03 -13.72
N SER A 83 4.20 -2.80 -14.06
CA SER A 83 4.69 -2.46 -15.41
C SER A 83 6.13 -2.97 -15.66
N GLY A 84 6.88 -3.24 -14.59
CA GLY A 84 8.17 -3.91 -14.69
C GLY A 84 8.00 -5.34 -15.19
N ASN A 85 8.76 -5.73 -16.21
CA ASN A 85 8.65 -7.02 -16.91
C ASN A 85 8.69 -8.28 -16.03
N SER A 86 8.99 -8.16 -14.73
CA SER A 86 9.03 -9.26 -13.76
C SER A 86 8.65 -8.82 -12.35
N PHE A 87 8.24 -9.79 -11.52
CA PHE A 87 8.07 -9.56 -10.07
C PHE A 87 9.37 -9.14 -9.39
N GLN A 88 10.53 -9.62 -9.86
CA GLN A 88 11.83 -9.21 -9.33
C GLN A 88 12.06 -7.70 -9.48
N ALA A 89 11.76 -7.12 -10.64
CA ALA A 89 11.90 -5.67 -10.85
C ALA A 89 11.05 -4.85 -9.85
N LYS A 90 9.90 -5.39 -9.46
CA LYS A 90 9.03 -4.79 -8.45
C LYS A 90 9.62 -4.89 -7.04
N LEU A 91 10.25 -6.02 -6.71
CA LEU A 91 10.98 -6.21 -5.46
C LEU A 91 12.19 -5.28 -5.37
N ASP A 92 12.95 -5.14 -6.46
CA ASP A 92 14.11 -4.24 -6.52
C ASP A 92 13.67 -2.79 -6.26
N ARG A 93 12.59 -2.34 -6.88
CA ARG A 93 12.01 -1.01 -6.64
C ARG A 93 11.56 -0.80 -5.19
N ALA A 94 10.99 -1.83 -4.56
CA ALA A 94 10.60 -1.78 -3.17
C ALA A 94 11.83 -1.69 -2.24
N ALA A 95 12.87 -2.49 -2.51
CA ALA A 95 14.11 -2.49 -1.76
C ALA A 95 14.84 -1.15 -1.86
N ASP A 96 14.98 -0.61 -3.08
CA ASP A 96 15.55 0.71 -3.32
C ASP A 96 14.77 1.79 -2.56
N GLY A 97 13.45 1.71 -2.58
CA GLY A 97 12.59 2.64 -1.84
C GLY A 97 12.86 2.63 -0.34
N VAL A 98 12.98 1.45 0.27
CA VAL A 98 13.32 1.30 1.69
C VAL A 98 14.69 1.89 2.00
N ILE A 99 15.69 1.61 1.14
CA ILE A 99 17.06 2.12 1.31
C ILE A 99 17.07 3.65 1.26
N GLU A 100 16.38 4.27 0.31
CA GLU A 100 16.31 5.73 0.20
C GLU A 100 15.63 6.38 1.42
N ILE A 101 14.52 5.81 1.90
CA ILE A 101 13.86 6.26 3.13
C ILE A 101 14.83 6.17 4.32
N ALA A 102 15.56 5.06 4.44
CA ALA A 102 16.49 4.83 5.53
C ALA A 102 17.68 5.81 5.50
N LYS A 103 18.26 6.07 4.32
CA LYS A 103 19.36 7.04 4.16
C LYS A 103 18.94 8.47 4.54
N GLU A 104 17.73 8.88 4.17
CA GLU A 104 17.22 10.22 4.48
C GLU A 104 16.95 10.39 5.99
N LYS A 105 16.43 9.34 6.65
CA LYS A 105 16.03 9.40 8.07
C LYS A 105 17.15 9.06 9.04
N HIS A 106 18.09 8.23 8.60
CA HIS A 106 19.26 7.81 9.37
C HIS A 106 20.52 8.00 8.53
N PRO A 107 20.87 9.24 8.17
CA PRO A 107 22.13 9.50 7.48
C PRO A 107 23.26 8.96 8.36
N GLN A 108 24.07 8.07 7.80
CA GLN A 108 25.23 7.51 8.52
C GLN A 108 26.10 8.68 8.99
N ARG A 109 26.34 8.73 10.30
CA ARG A 109 27.25 9.69 10.95
C ARG A 109 28.69 9.43 10.53
#